data_AF-A0A8X6R7S3-F1
#
_entry.id   AF-A0A8X6R7S3-F1
#
_cell.length_a   1.000
_cell.length_b   1.000
_cell.length_c   1.000
_cell.angle_alpha   90.00
_cell.angle_beta   90.00
_cell.angle_gamma   90.00
#
_symmetry.space_group_name_H-M   'P 1'
#
loop_
_entity.id
_entity.type
_entity.pdbx_description
1 polymer ?
#
loop_
_entity_poly.entity_id
_entity_poly.type
_entity_poly.pdbx_seq_one_letter_code
_entity_poly.pdbx_strand_id
1 'polypeptide(L)'
;MHRNSRLFSARRSVNIRSRNPFTFTRANRRIKPRTNRAVETIADEEFADTFSENDRNTSKRFRDLYERKYEELFPKRSVALNILRGLILILCICCFLYQTTNFCILYLTYPTTLSLAVTSPENVIEPAFTLCSSALFNRTYYCNEYPHLCMKPRNLTQFCEKYPFNCEGDISNLMIPKNDGNDHFKKEELEALRHMLLFASYSRSKGSPVSFSVGSSRKMMKGNRIYQRQYGLHFLCYSSNLHLDDSSEPDKWNFSSPETETQNFIAHLDVQFSAHESFFYRMHPVVFFAVHSPFIQENPFIEQNILKLGHRYDIIFRLEAEEHLLPHPFPTDCTDYVDMWRKNNKTGPRSQEACKKKCSDSYETQCWEHASSHDVLRDNGTHMKSKKQLSL
;
A
#
# COMPACT_ATOMS: atom_id res chain seq x y z
N MET A 1 -9.58 -25.26 -4.56
CA MET A 1 -9.29 -24.43 -3.35
C MET A 1 -8.89 -23.03 -3.81
N HIS A 2 -9.86 -22.13 -3.96
CA HIS A 2 -9.61 -20.72 -4.28
C HIS A 2 -9.27 -19.96 -2.99
N ARG A 3 -7.98 -19.72 -2.73
CA ARG A 3 -7.57 -18.74 -1.71
C ARG A 3 -7.74 -17.35 -2.29
N ASN A 4 -8.83 -16.68 -1.90
CA ASN A 4 -8.98 -15.24 -2.05
C ASN A 4 -7.89 -14.56 -1.22
N SER A 5 -6.81 -14.12 -1.87
CA SER A 5 -5.81 -13.25 -1.27
C SER A 5 -6.46 -11.87 -1.10
N ARG A 6 -6.81 -11.52 0.15
CA ARG A 6 -7.23 -10.16 0.48
C ARG A 6 -6.01 -9.26 0.26
N LEU A 7 -6.16 -8.31 -0.66
CA LEU A 7 -5.16 -7.29 -0.95
C LEU A 7 -4.93 -6.45 0.31
N PHE A 8 -3.68 -6.42 0.78
CA PHE A 8 -3.15 -5.35 1.61
C PHE A 8 -2.97 -4.12 0.72
N SER A 9 -4.05 -3.39 0.51
CA SER A 9 -4.00 -2.08 -0.12
C SER A 9 -4.36 -1.08 0.96
N ALA A 10 -3.36 -0.31 1.41
CA ALA A 10 -3.64 0.93 2.12
C ALA A 10 -4.49 1.78 1.17
N ARG A 11 -5.81 1.80 1.35
CA ARG A 11 -6.65 2.76 0.63
C ARG A 11 -6.16 4.15 1.02
N ARG A 12 -5.97 4.99 0.01
CA ARG A 12 -5.51 6.37 0.18
C ARG A 12 -6.42 7.25 -0.64
N SER A 13 -6.92 8.29 0.01
CA SER A 13 -7.58 9.40 -0.66
C SER A 13 -6.53 10.47 -0.93
N VAL A 14 -6.20 10.64 -2.21
CA VAL A 14 -5.39 11.75 -2.67
C VAL A 14 -6.35 12.86 -3.09
N ASN A 15 -6.28 14.01 -2.44
CA ASN A 15 -7.02 15.19 -2.87
C ASN A 15 -6.06 16.13 -3.60
N ILE A 16 -6.18 16.18 -4.93
CA ILE A 16 -5.38 17.05 -5.78
C ILE A 16 -6.17 18.32 -6.03
N ARG A 17 -5.71 19.44 -5.46
CA ARG A 17 -6.27 20.75 -5.75
C ARG A 17 -5.33 21.49 -6.70
N SER A 18 -5.78 21.64 -7.95
CA SER A 18 -5.16 22.58 -8.88
C SER A 18 -5.59 23.99 -8.48
N ARG A 19 -4.60 24.85 -8.19
CA ARG A 19 -4.85 26.29 -8.05
C ARG A 19 -4.42 26.96 -9.33
N ASN A 20 -5.37 27.61 -10.00
CA ASN A 20 -5.01 28.57 -11.02
C ASN A 20 -4.33 29.76 -10.30
N PRO A 21 -3.16 30.24 -10.74
CA PRO A 21 -2.38 31.24 -10.00
C PRO A 21 -3.09 32.61 -9.82
N PHE A 22 -4.30 32.80 -10.34
CA PHE A 22 -4.97 34.10 -10.44
C PHE A 22 -6.15 34.34 -9.50
N THR A 23 -6.51 33.44 -8.57
CA THR A 23 -7.62 33.70 -7.64
C THR A 23 -7.31 33.22 -6.23
N PHE A 24 -7.17 34.17 -5.29
CA PHE A 24 -6.97 33.90 -3.87
C PHE A 24 -8.04 34.63 -3.06
N THR A 25 -9.04 33.89 -2.57
CA THR A 25 -9.95 34.34 -1.50
C THR A 25 -10.05 33.24 -0.45
N ARG A 26 -9.69 33.58 0.79
CA ARG A 26 -9.53 32.66 1.92
C ARG A 26 -10.69 32.87 2.91
N ALA A 27 -11.58 31.89 3.02
CA ALA A 27 -12.63 31.86 4.05
C ALA A 27 -12.22 30.89 5.18
N ASN A 28 -12.02 31.43 6.39
CA ASN A 28 -11.75 30.65 7.60
C ASN A 28 -13.06 30.34 8.32
N ARG A 29 -13.40 29.06 8.51
CA ARG A 29 -14.41 28.62 9.49
C ARG A 29 -13.75 27.79 10.58
N ARG A 30 -13.80 28.31 11.82
CA ARG A 30 -13.45 27.60 13.05
C ARG A 30 -14.66 26.78 13.52
N ILE A 31 -14.44 25.51 13.81
CA ILE A 31 -15.39 24.64 14.53
C ILE A 31 -14.80 24.37 15.91
N LYS A 32 -15.60 24.61 16.96
CA LYS A 32 -15.23 24.34 18.37
C LYS A 32 -15.58 22.89 18.74
N PRO A 33 -14.77 22.22 19.58
CA PRO A 33 -15.13 20.93 20.15
C PRO A 33 -16.02 21.08 21.40
N ARG A 34 -16.90 20.10 21.61
CA ARG A 34 -17.86 20.00 22.71
C ARG A 34 -17.42 18.84 23.60
N THR A 35 -17.20 19.11 24.89
CA THR A 35 -16.76 18.15 25.90
C THR A 35 -17.89 17.77 26.87
N ASN A 36 -17.64 16.67 27.58
CA ASN A 36 -18.22 16.18 28.85
C ASN A 36 -19.45 15.27 28.75
N ARG A 37 -19.35 14.05 29.30
CA ARG A 37 -19.77 13.72 30.69
C ARG A 37 -19.42 12.27 31.07
N ALA A 38 -18.79 12.10 32.22
CA ALA A 38 -18.74 10.87 33.00
C ALA A 38 -19.84 10.91 34.09
N VAL A 39 -19.86 9.91 35.00
CA VAL A 39 -20.72 9.73 36.20
C VAL A 39 -21.89 8.76 35.91
N GLU A 40 -22.20 7.68 36.66
CA GLU A 40 -22.04 7.34 38.10
C GLU A 40 -22.13 5.81 38.31
N THR A 41 -21.42 5.28 39.30
CA THR A 41 -21.59 3.92 39.86
C THR A 41 -22.32 4.05 41.19
N ILE A 42 -23.43 3.32 41.37
CA ILE A 42 -24.19 3.25 42.63
C ILE A 42 -23.80 1.95 43.33
N ALA A 43 -23.35 2.07 44.58
CA ALA A 43 -23.10 0.98 45.50
C ALA A 43 -24.35 0.73 46.36
N ASP A 44 -24.75 -0.53 46.46
CA ASP A 44 -25.74 -1.03 47.41
C ASP A 44 -25.03 -1.45 48.70
N GLU A 45 -25.37 -0.83 49.84
CA GLU A 45 -25.08 -1.38 51.17
C GLU A 45 -25.89 -0.62 52.24
N GLU A 46 -27.09 -1.10 52.57
CA GLU A 46 -27.70 -0.84 53.89
C GLU A 46 -28.98 -1.68 54.09
N PHE A 47 -28.87 -2.86 54.71
CA PHE A 47 -29.98 -3.40 55.52
C PHE A 47 -29.52 -4.57 56.41
N ALA A 48 -28.89 -4.26 57.55
CA ALA A 48 -28.82 -5.20 58.66
C ALA A 48 -28.51 -4.44 59.95
N ASP A 49 -29.53 -3.92 60.62
CA ASP A 49 -29.47 -3.76 62.08
C ASP A 49 -30.85 -3.46 62.66
N THR A 50 -31.42 -4.45 63.35
CA THR A 50 -32.09 -4.33 64.66
C THR A 50 -32.83 -5.63 64.98
N PHE A 51 -32.16 -6.56 65.67
CA PHE A 51 -32.86 -7.62 66.39
C PHE A 51 -32.41 -7.63 67.86
N SER A 52 -33.39 -7.39 68.73
CA SER A 52 -33.20 -7.18 70.17
C SER A 52 -32.76 -8.46 70.88
N GLU A 53 -31.94 -8.29 71.91
CA GLU A 53 -31.28 -9.34 72.67
C GLU A 53 -32.24 -10.21 73.50
N ASN A 54 -33.50 -9.81 73.63
CA ASN A 54 -34.54 -10.58 74.32
C ASN A 54 -35.13 -11.72 73.45
N ASP A 55 -34.79 -11.76 72.16
CA ASP A 55 -35.29 -12.75 71.20
C ASP A 55 -34.38 -13.98 71.07
N ARG A 56 -33.22 -13.99 71.73
CA ARG A 56 -32.27 -15.12 71.67
C ARG A 56 -32.81 -16.37 72.35
N ASN A 57 -33.57 -16.24 73.44
CA ASN A 57 -34.12 -17.39 74.17
C ASN A 57 -35.38 -17.97 73.51
N THR A 58 -36.24 -17.12 72.93
CA THR A 58 -37.38 -17.54 72.09
C THR A 58 -36.90 -18.15 70.78
N SER A 59 -35.92 -17.54 70.11
CA SER A 59 -35.30 -18.09 68.89
C SER A 59 -34.70 -19.47 69.13
N LYS A 60 -34.00 -19.68 70.26
CA LYS A 60 -33.41 -20.98 70.60
C LYS A 60 -34.48 -22.05 70.84
N ARG A 61 -35.56 -21.70 71.54
CA ARG A 61 -36.68 -22.62 71.82
C ARG A 61 -37.48 -22.98 70.57
N PHE A 62 -37.69 -22.02 69.66
CA PHE A 62 -38.29 -22.28 68.36
C PHE A 62 -37.39 -23.14 67.49
N ARG A 63 -36.07 -22.89 67.48
CA ARG A 63 -35.10 -23.71 66.75
C ARG A 63 -35.11 -25.16 67.22
N ASP A 64 -35.10 -25.41 68.52
CA ASP A 64 -35.11 -26.77 69.08
C ASP A 64 -36.44 -27.51 68.80
N LEU A 65 -37.58 -26.82 68.84
CA LEU A 65 -38.88 -27.38 68.47
C LEU A 65 -38.99 -27.66 66.97
N TYR A 66 -38.45 -26.77 66.15
CA TYR A 66 -38.41 -26.94 64.70
C TYR A 66 -37.49 -28.10 64.31
N GLU A 67 -36.31 -28.20 64.93
CA GLU A 67 -35.34 -29.29 64.70
C GLU A 67 -35.91 -30.66 65.06
N ARG A 68 -36.56 -30.82 66.23
CA ARG A 68 -37.20 -32.10 66.59
C ARG A 68 -38.33 -32.49 65.64
N LYS A 69 -39.15 -31.52 65.24
CA LYS A 69 -40.25 -31.78 64.30
C LYS A 69 -39.73 -32.03 62.88
N TYR A 70 -38.60 -31.43 62.50
CA TYR A 70 -37.87 -31.75 61.28
C TYR A 70 -37.34 -33.18 61.34
N GLU A 71 -36.71 -33.61 62.44
CA GLU A 71 -36.19 -34.98 62.56
C GLU A 71 -37.30 -36.06 62.49
N GLU A 72 -38.52 -35.75 62.96
CA GLU A 72 -39.69 -36.64 62.79
C GLU A 72 -40.27 -36.63 61.36
N LEU A 73 -40.29 -35.48 60.68
CA LEU A 73 -40.81 -35.38 59.30
C LEU A 73 -39.82 -35.84 58.22
N PHE A 74 -38.52 -35.90 58.53
CA PHE A 74 -37.46 -36.35 57.62
C PHE A 74 -36.89 -37.71 58.07
N PRO A 75 -37.63 -38.82 57.88
CA PRO A 75 -37.18 -40.15 58.28
C PRO A 75 -35.82 -40.47 57.65
N LYS A 76 -34.93 -41.08 58.46
CA LYS A 76 -33.60 -41.64 58.12
C LYS A 76 -33.27 -41.54 56.63
N ARG A 77 -32.43 -40.55 56.24
CA ARG A 77 -31.85 -40.30 54.89
C ARG A 77 -32.29 -41.36 53.88
N SER A 78 -33.43 -41.13 53.22
CA SER A 78 -33.95 -42.10 52.26
C SER A 78 -32.91 -42.33 51.16
N VAL A 79 -32.69 -43.59 50.80
CA VAL A 79 -31.80 -43.97 49.69
C VAL A 79 -32.14 -43.17 48.42
N ALA A 80 -33.42 -42.83 48.23
CA ALA A 80 -33.91 -41.97 47.16
C ALA A 80 -33.28 -40.56 47.15
N LEU A 81 -33.06 -39.92 48.30
CA LEU A 81 -32.42 -38.59 48.36
C LEU A 81 -30.95 -38.66 47.94
N ASN A 82 -30.26 -39.75 48.28
CA ASN A 82 -28.87 -39.96 47.83
C ASN A 82 -28.81 -40.21 46.32
N ILE A 83 -29.77 -40.95 45.75
CA ILE A 83 -29.91 -41.13 44.30
C ILE A 83 -30.17 -39.78 43.61
N LEU A 84 -31.12 -38.99 44.12
CA LEU A 84 -31.43 -37.66 43.57
C LEU A 84 -30.21 -36.73 43.61
N ARG A 85 -29.47 -36.70 44.72
CA ARG A 85 -28.21 -35.94 44.84
C ARG A 85 -27.16 -36.41 43.84
N GLY A 86 -27.05 -37.73 43.64
CA GLY A 86 -26.18 -38.30 42.63
C GLY A 86 -26.56 -37.85 41.21
N LEU A 87 -27.85 -37.88 40.86
CA LEU A 87 -28.33 -37.42 39.56
C LEU A 87 -28.09 -35.92 39.33
N ILE A 88 -28.35 -35.09 40.35
CA ILE A 88 -28.07 -33.66 40.29
C ILE A 88 -26.56 -33.42 40.10
N LEU A 89 -25.70 -34.13 40.84
CA LEU A 89 -24.25 -34.02 40.69
C LEU A 89 -23.79 -34.42 39.28
N ILE A 90 -24.29 -35.53 38.74
CA ILE A 90 -23.99 -35.97 37.38
C ILE A 90 -24.44 -34.92 36.36
N LEU A 91 -25.66 -34.37 36.50
CA LEU A 91 -26.16 -33.31 35.63
C LEU A 91 -25.26 -32.06 35.68
N CYS A 92 -24.87 -31.62 36.88
CA CYS A 92 -23.95 -30.49 37.05
C CYS A 92 -22.59 -30.75 36.38
N ILE A 93 -22.02 -31.96 36.52
CA ILE A 93 -20.77 -32.34 35.86
C ILE A 93 -20.93 -32.32 34.34
N CYS A 94 -22.02 -32.86 33.79
CA CYS A 94 -22.29 -32.83 32.35
C CYS A 94 -22.41 -31.39 31.81
N CYS A 95 -23.15 -30.51 32.49
CA CYS A 95 -23.25 -29.10 32.12
C CYS A 95 -21.90 -28.39 32.20
N PHE A 96 -21.11 -28.65 33.24
CA PHE A 96 -19.77 -28.10 33.39
C PHE A 96 -18.83 -28.54 32.26
N LEU A 97 -18.81 -29.83 31.91
CA LEU A 97 -18.01 -30.36 30.81
C LEU A 97 -18.46 -29.78 29.46
N TYR A 98 -19.77 -29.61 29.25
CA TYR A 98 -20.30 -28.98 28.04
C TYR A 98 -19.84 -27.52 27.89
N GLN A 99 -19.98 -26.72 28.95
CA GLN A 99 -19.53 -25.32 28.96
C GLN A 99 -18.02 -25.22 28.77
N THR A 100 -17.25 -26.05 29.46
CA THR A 100 -15.79 -26.12 29.32
C THR A 100 -15.39 -26.50 27.90
N THR A 101 -16.06 -27.48 27.28
CA THR A 101 -15.79 -27.89 25.90
C THR A 101 -16.06 -26.76 24.91
N ASN A 102 -17.19 -26.06 25.06
CA ASN A 102 -17.50 -24.90 24.21
C ASN A 102 -16.49 -23.77 24.38
N PHE A 103 -16.07 -23.50 25.62
CA PHE A 103 -15.04 -22.51 25.89
C PHE A 103 -13.69 -22.92 25.26
N CYS A 104 -13.31 -24.19 25.37
CA CYS A 104 -12.12 -24.73 24.70
C CYS A 104 -12.21 -24.61 23.17
N ILE A 105 -13.37 -24.91 22.56
CA ILE A 105 -13.57 -24.72 21.11
C ILE A 105 -13.44 -23.24 20.75
N LEU A 106 -14.07 -22.33 21.50
CA LEU A 106 -13.97 -20.90 21.26
C LEU A 106 -12.52 -20.41 21.40
N TYR A 107 -11.79 -20.89 22.39
CA TYR A 107 -10.37 -20.57 22.57
C TYR A 107 -9.52 -21.08 21.40
N LEU A 108 -9.72 -22.33 20.98
CA LEU A 108 -8.95 -22.97 19.90
C LEU A 108 -9.34 -22.51 18.48
N THR A 109 -10.46 -21.81 18.32
CA THR A 109 -10.84 -21.17 17.05
C THR A 109 -10.12 -19.85 16.83
N TYR A 110 -9.41 -19.32 17.84
CA TYR A 110 -8.67 -18.06 17.79
C TYR A 110 -9.49 -16.90 17.18
N PRO A 111 -10.70 -16.61 17.69
CA PRO A 111 -11.52 -15.53 17.18
C PRO A 111 -10.79 -14.20 17.37
N THR A 112 -10.94 -13.30 16.39
CA THR A 112 -10.32 -11.97 16.42
C THR A 112 -11.39 -10.89 16.35
N THR A 113 -11.15 -9.77 17.03
CA THR A 113 -12.00 -8.58 16.96
C THR A 113 -11.21 -7.44 16.32
N LEU A 114 -11.89 -6.60 15.55
CA LEU A 114 -11.28 -5.41 14.95
C LEU A 114 -11.41 -4.23 15.92
N SER A 115 -10.28 -3.65 16.30
CA SER A 115 -10.24 -2.40 17.05
C SER A 115 -9.84 -1.26 16.12
N LEU A 116 -10.71 -0.26 15.98
CA LEU A 116 -10.45 0.93 15.17
C LEU A 116 -10.06 2.08 16.09
N ALA A 117 -8.85 2.60 15.93
CA ALA A 117 -8.36 3.77 16.64
C ALA A 117 -7.93 4.84 15.64
N VAL A 118 -8.40 6.07 15.84
CA VAL A 118 -7.89 7.23 15.09
C VAL A 118 -6.84 7.89 15.96
N THR A 119 -5.58 7.77 15.57
CA THR A 119 -4.44 8.35 16.29
C THR A 119 -3.82 9.48 15.47
N SER A 120 -3.10 10.37 16.15
CA SER A 120 -2.22 11.37 15.55
C SER A 120 -0.80 11.04 15.97
N PRO A 121 -0.15 10.06 15.32
CA PRO A 121 1.19 9.63 15.70
C PRO A 121 2.19 10.76 15.55
N GLU A 122 3.13 10.85 16.49
CA GLU A 122 4.23 11.82 16.45
C GLU A 122 5.14 11.57 15.25
N ASN A 123 5.42 10.30 14.95
CA ASN A 123 6.26 9.90 13.83
C ASN A 123 5.47 9.02 12.86
N VAL A 124 5.52 9.33 11.57
CA VAL A 124 4.93 8.52 10.50
C VAL A 124 5.98 8.22 9.46
N ILE A 125 5.94 7.02 8.88
CA ILE A 125 6.80 6.69 7.74
C ILE A 125 6.41 7.59 6.57
N GLU A 126 7.36 8.36 6.05
CA GLU A 126 7.14 9.20 4.88
C GLU A 126 6.72 8.31 3.70
N PRO A 127 5.66 8.66 2.94
CA PRO A 127 5.28 7.85 1.80
C PRO A 127 6.33 7.93 0.69
N ALA A 128 6.34 6.94 -0.19
CA ALA A 128 6.99 7.12 -1.49
C ALA A 128 6.05 7.90 -2.42
N PHE A 129 6.63 8.78 -3.22
CA PHE A 129 5.94 9.40 -4.34
C PHE A 129 6.67 9.07 -5.63
N THR A 130 5.90 8.67 -6.65
CA THR A 130 6.42 8.30 -7.96
C THR A 130 5.85 9.22 -9.03
N LEU A 131 6.72 9.70 -9.90
CA LEU A 131 6.40 10.56 -11.03
C LEU A 131 6.83 9.86 -12.32
N CYS A 132 5.94 9.80 -13.30
CA CYS A 132 6.30 9.37 -14.64
C CYS A 132 5.97 10.47 -15.63
N SER A 133 6.92 10.77 -16.50
CA SER A 133 6.70 11.66 -17.64
C SER A 133 5.92 10.93 -18.73
N SER A 134 4.96 11.59 -19.38
CA SER A 134 4.39 11.08 -20.63
C SER A 134 5.33 11.23 -21.83
N ALA A 135 6.32 12.14 -21.76
CA ALA A 135 7.39 12.18 -22.76
C ALA A 135 8.48 11.18 -22.37
N LEU A 136 8.60 10.13 -23.19
CA LEU A 136 9.51 9.02 -22.97
C LEU A 136 10.98 9.41 -23.16
N PHE A 137 11.29 10.26 -24.13
CA PHE A 137 12.64 10.70 -24.47
C PHE A 137 12.60 11.96 -25.34
N ASN A 138 13.74 12.65 -25.44
CA ASN A 138 13.91 13.82 -26.29
C ASN A 138 13.74 13.46 -27.77
N ARG A 139 12.80 14.14 -28.43
CA ARG A 139 12.50 13.98 -29.85
C ARG A 139 13.73 14.26 -30.72
N THR A 140 14.46 15.32 -30.45
CA THR A 140 15.65 15.69 -31.24
C THR A 140 16.71 14.60 -31.15
N TYR A 141 16.92 14.04 -29.95
CA TYR A 141 17.85 12.93 -29.75
C TYR A 141 17.42 11.68 -30.54
N TYR A 142 16.13 11.31 -30.48
CA TYR A 142 15.60 10.19 -31.26
C TYR A 142 15.77 10.38 -32.76
N CYS A 143 15.43 11.55 -33.30
CA CYS A 143 15.52 11.79 -34.74
C CYS A 143 16.95 11.93 -35.25
N ASN A 144 17.91 12.26 -34.39
CA ASN A 144 19.33 12.23 -34.75
C ASN A 144 19.85 10.78 -34.86
N GLU A 145 19.43 9.91 -33.95
CA GLU A 145 19.82 8.50 -33.94
C GLU A 145 19.10 7.70 -35.05
N TYR A 146 17.81 7.98 -35.27
CA TYR A 146 16.94 7.28 -36.22
C TYR A 146 16.32 8.24 -37.25
N PRO A 147 17.12 8.90 -38.10
CA PRO A 147 16.62 9.92 -39.03
C PRO A 147 15.62 9.37 -40.04
N HIS A 148 15.77 8.10 -40.44
CA HIS A 148 14.86 7.41 -41.36
C HIS A 148 13.47 7.14 -40.75
N LEU A 149 13.34 7.15 -39.42
CA LEU A 149 12.05 7.02 -38.71
C LEU A 149 11.41 8.38 -38.40
N CYS A 150 12.06 9.48 -38.78
CA CYS A 150 11.55 10.83 -38.62
C CYS A 150 11.22 11.50 -39.95
N MET A 151 10.42 12.56 -39.89
CA MET A 151 10.07 13.39 -41.02
C MET A 151 10.01 14.87 -40.61
N LYS A 152 10.27 15.76 -41.56
CA LYS A 152 10.03 17.19 -41.39
C LYS A 152 8.56 17.49 -41.70
N PRO A 153 7.84 18.27 -40.87
CA PRO A 153 6.48 18.70 -41.19
C PRO A 153 6.46 19.44 -42.53
N ARG A 154 5.51 19.09 -43.42
CA ARG A 154 5.41 19.71 -44.77
C ARG A 154 5.14 21.21 -44.70
N ASN A 155 4.34 21.65 -43.73
CA ASN A 155 4.03 23.05 -43.47
C ASN A 155 4.27 23.32 -41.98
N LEU A 156 5.39 23.98 -41.66
CA LEU A 156 5.78 24.27 -40.28
C LEU A 156 4.79 25.20 -39.59
N THR A 157 4.31 26.25 -40.28
CA THR A 157 3.35 27.21 -39.71
C THR A 157 2.07 26.51 -39.27
N GLN A 158 1.45 25.73 -40.16
CA GLN A 158 0.23 24.99 -39.84
C GLN A 158 0.46 23.94 -38.74
N PHE A 159 1.63 23.30 -38.73
CA PHE A 159 1.99 22.35 -37.69
C PHE A 159 2.08 23.05 -36.32
N CYS A 160 2.73 24.21 -36.24
CA CYS A 160 2.91 24.96 -35.01
C CYS A 160 1.62 25.64 -34.53
N GLU A 161 0.73 26.05 -35.44
CA GLU A 161 -0.62 26.50 -35.07
C GLU A 161 -1.40 25.38 -34.38
N LYS A 162 -1.25 24.13 -34.85
CA LYS A 162 -1.93 22.97 -34.29
C LYS A 162 -1.28 22.43 -33.00
N TYR A 163 0.05 22.45 -32.93
CA TYR A 163 0.84 21.91 -31.83
C TYR A 163 1.85 22.95 -31.32
N PRO A 164 1.39 24.05 -30.69
CA PRO A 164 2.22 25.20 -30.37
C PRO A 164 3.36 24.86 -29.38
N PHE A 165 3.12 23.93 -28.47
CA PHE A 165 4.14 23.49 -27.50
C PHE A 165 5.34 22.78 -28.13
N ASN A 166 5.23 22.28 -29.36
CA ASN A 166 6.33 21.64 -30.08
C ASN A 166 7.25 22.61 -30.82
N CYS A 167 6.86 23.88 -30.90
CA CYS A 167 7.49 24.91 -31.74
C CYS A 167 8.12 26.04 -30.94
N GLU A 168 8.51 25.78 -29.70
CA GLU A 168 9.27 26.72 -28.88
C GLU A 168 10.74 26.73 -29.33
N GLY A 169 11.31 27.92 -29.60
CA GLY A 169 12.70 28.08 -30.03
C GLY A 169 12.92 27.99 -31.55
N ASP A 170 14.10 27.53 -31.97
CA ASP A 170 14.46 27.38 -33.39
C ASP A 170 13.82 26.12 -34.00
N ILE A 171 12.84 26.33 -34.88
CA ILE A 171 12.09 25.27 -35.56
C ILE A 171 12.65 24.90 -36.94
N SER A 172 13.76 25.50 -37.39
CA SER A 172 14.30 25.31 -38.74
C SER A 172 14.65 23.83 -39.03
N ASN A 173 15.12 23.12 -37.99
CA ASN A 173 15.52 21.72 -38.02
C ASN A 173 14.51 20.79 -37.32
N LEU A 174 13.26 21.24 -37.15
CA LEU A 174 12.22 20.46 -36.50
C LEU A 174 11.95 19.13 -37.25
N MET A 175 12.26 18.02 -36.60
CA MET A 175 11.96 16.66 -37.05
C MET A 175 10.99 16.00 -36.07
N ILE A 176 10.03 15.25 -36.59
CA ILE A 176 9.03 14.52 -35.81
C ILE A 176 9.02 13.03 -36.18
N PRO A 177 8.70 12.11 -35.26
CA PRO A 177 8.55 10.70 -35.58
C PRO A 177 7.45 10.48 -36.62
N LYS A 178 7.64 9.55 -37.55
CA LYS A 178 6.67 9.26 -38.62
C LYS A 178 5.35 8.68 -38.11
N ASN A 179 5.39 7.91 -37.02
CA ASN A 179 4.25 7.18 -36.45
C ASN A 179 4.04 7.54 -34.99
N ASP A 180 3.46 8.71 -34.74
CA ASP A 180 3.33 9.29 -33.40
C ASP A 180 1.95 9.06 -32.76
N GLY A 181 1.06 8.30 -33.40
CA GLY A 181 -0.31 8.14 -32.91
C GLY A 181 -1.22 7.16 -33.63
N ASN A 182 -0.68 6.20 -34.39
CA ASN A 182 -1.46 5.00 -34.73
C ASN A 182 -1.23 3.94 -33.66
N ASP A 183 -2.26 3.17 -33.34
CA ASP A 183 -2.27 2.20 -32.24
C ASP A 183 -1.23 1.07 -32.35
N HIS A 184 -0.50 1.00 -33.47
CA HIS A 184 0.52 -0.01 -33.73
C HIS A 184 1.81 0.62 -34.27
N PHE A 185 2.86 0.60 -33.46
CA PHE A 185 4.23 0.80 -33.91
C PHE A 185 4.63 -0.32 -34.87
N LYS A 186 5.32 0.02 -35.96
CA LYS A 186 5.97 -1.00 -36.79
C LYS A 186 7.08 -1.67 -35.98
N LYS A 187 7.45 -2.90 -36.36
CA LYS A 187 8.50 -3.68 -35.67
C LYS A 187 9.80 -2.88 -35.50
N GLU A 188 10.26 -2.22 -36.56
CA GLU A 188 11.47 -1.38 -36.57
C GLU A 188 11.38 -0.19 -35.59
N GLU A 189 10.21 0.48 -35.54
CA GLU A 189 9.97 1.58 -34.60
C GLU A 189 9.97 1.07 -33.16
N LEU A 190 9.34 -0.07 -32.90
CA LEU A 190 9.33 -0.69 -31.58
C LEU A 190 10.74 -1.12 -31.12
N GLU A 191 11.57 -1.61 -32.04
CA GLU A 191 12.97 -1.95 -31.77
C GLU A 191 13.80 -0.70 -31.45
N ALA A 192 13.64 0.39 -32.23
CA ALA A 192 14.28 1.68 -31.94
C ALA A 192 13.84 2.25 -30.57
N LEU A 193 12.53 2.18 -30.27
CA LEU A 193 11.99 2.58 -28.97
C LEU A 193 12.58 1.76 -27.82
N ARG A 194 12.66 0.44 -27.96
CA ARG A 194 13.26 -0.45 -26.96
C ARG A 194 14.73 -0.12 -26.74
N HIS A 195 15.49 0.09 -27.82
CA HIS A 195 16.90 0.47 -27.74
C HIS A 195 17.07 1.81 -26.99
N MET A 196 16.24 2.80 -27.31
CA MET A 196 16.24 4.11 -26.65
C MET A 196 15.87 4.02 -25.16
N LEU A 197 14.89 3.20 -24.80
CA LEU A 197 14.51 2.99 -23.40
C LEU A 197 15.63 2.32 -22.60
N LEU A 198 16.32 1.34 -23.19
CA LEU A 198 17.49 0.73 -22.59
C LEU A 198 18.61 1.77 -22.40
N PHE A 199 18.87 2.60 -23.41
CA PHE A 199 19.89 3.65 -23.31
C PHE A 199 19.55 4.73 -22.27
N ALA A 200 18.33 5.28 -22.31
CA ALA A 200 17.88 6.33 -21.39
C ALA A 200 17.92 5.87 -19.93
N SER A 201 17.70 4.58 -19.69
CA SER A 201 17.80 4.03 -18.34
C SER A 201 19.24 3.94 -17.81
N TYR A 202 20.23 3.80 -18.70
CA TYR A 202 21.64 3.76 -18.34
C TYR A 202 22.20 5.18 -18.17
N SER A 203 21.83 6.07 -19.09
CA SER A 203 22.25 7.47 -19.08
C SER A 203 21.30 8.32 -18.24
N ARG A 204 21.48 8.31 -16.91
CA ARG A 204 20.67 9.06 -15.94
C ARG A 204 20.50 10.57 -16.25
N SER A 205 21.32 11.16 -17.13
CA SER A 205 21.30 12.59 -17.45
C SER A 205 21.13 12.93 -18.94
N LYS A 206 21.46 12.03 -19.88
CA LYS A 206 21.35 12.35 -21.32
C LYS A 206 20.12 11.70 -21.92
N GLY A 207 19.08 12.49 -22.16
CA GLY A 207 17.94 12.10 -23.00
C GLY A 207 16.56 12.22 -22.38
N SER A 208 16.45 12.48 -21.06
CA SER A 208 15.15 12.77 -20.44
C SER A 208 14.76 14.24 -20.71
N PRO A 209 13.55 14.52 -21.23
CA PRO A 209 13.03 15.88 -21.33
C PRO A 209 12.62 16.45 -19.98
N VAL A 210 12.69 15.65 -18.92
CA VAL A 210 12.20 16.01 -17.59
C VAL A 210 13.31 15.92 -16.57
N SER A 211 13.46 17.00 -15.80
CA SER A 211 14.24 17.00 -14.57
C SER A 211 13.34 17.23 -13.37
N PHE A 212 13.63 16.50 -12.30
CA PHE A 212 12.90 16.56 -11.05
C PHE A 212 13.84 17.09 -9.97
N SER A 213 13.42 18.13 -9.28
CA SER A 213 14.16 18.68 -8.14
C SER A 213 13.26 18.76 -6.91
N VAL A 214 13.81 18.36 -5.76
CA VAL A 214 13.10 18.36 -4.47
C VAL A 214 13.72 19.47 -3.61
N GLY A 215 12.93 20.50 -3.30
CA GLY A 215 13.43 21.78 -2.77
C GLY A 215 13.91 21.76 -1.32
N SER A 216 13.40 20.86 -0.46
CA SER A 216 13.72 20.87 0.98
C SER A 216 14.76 19.83 1.41
N SER A 217 15.11 18.88 0.55
CA SER A 217 16.15 17.88 0.83
C SER A 217 16.77 17.47 -0.49
N ARG A 218 18.11 17.48 -0.59
CA ARG A 218 18.86 17.02 -1.78
C ARG A 218 18.74 15.50 -2.00
N LYS A 219 17.60 14.90 -1.66
CA LYS A 219 17.32 13.49 -1.91
C LYS A 219 17.10 13.34 -3.39
N MET A 220 18.06 12.70 -4.04
CA MET A 220 17.94 12.34 -5.43
C MET A 220 16.80 11.33 -5.59
N MET A 221 15.85 11.61 -6.47
CA MET A 221 14.84 10.63 -6.83
C MET A 221 15.50 9.45 -7.56
N LYS A 222 15.13 8.23 -7.19
CA LYS A 222 15.63 7.02 -7.84
C LYS A 222 14.84 6.78 -9.11
N GLY A 223 15.55 6.62 -10.23
CA GLY A 223 14.95 6.23 -11.50
C GLY A 223 14.50 4.76 -11.44
N ASN A 224 13.23 4.50 -11.74
CA ASN A 224 12.61 3.20 -11.79
C ASN A 224 11.93 2.98 -13.14
N ARG A 225 11.86 1.73 -13.59
CA ARG A 225 11.13 1.37 -14.81
C ARG A 225 9.76 0.84 -14.43
N ILE A 226 8.72 1.37 -15.07
CA ILE A 226 7.34 0.89 -14.90
C ILE A 226 6.85 0.39 -16.25
N TYR A 227 6.53 -0.89 -16.33
CA TYR A 227 5.97 -1.48 -17.53
C TYR A 227 4.51 -1.07 -17.68
N GLN A 228 4.15 -0.53 -18.84
CA GLN A 228 2.76 -0.24 -19.17
C GLN A 228 2.29 -1.19 -20.27
N ARG A 229 1.40 -2.11 -19.88
CA ARG A 229 0.89 -3.19 -20.74
C ARG A 229 0.14 -2.65 -21.96
N GLN A 230 -0.58 -1.53 -21.81
CA GLN A 230 -1.35 -0.93 -22.91
C GLN A 230 -0.44 -0.52 -24.09
N TYR A 231 0.78 -0.08 -23.80
CA TYR A 231 1.73 0.37 -24.83
C TYR A 231 2.81 -0.67 -25.14
N GLY A 232 2.95 -1.71 -24.32
CA GLY A 232 4.04 -2.69 -24.43
C GLY A 232 5.42 -2.07 -24.22
N LEU A 233 5.50 -0.98 -23.45
CA LEU A 233 6.70 -0.18 -23.24
C LEU A 233 6.95 0.05 -21.74
N HIS A 234 8.23 0.20 -21.39
CA HIS A 234 8.63 0.66 -20.05
C HIS A 234 8.73 2.18 -20.05
N PHE A 235 8.12 2.81 -19.05
CA PHE A 235 8.24 4.24 -18.80
C PHE A 235 9.36 4.47 -17.78
N LEU A 236 10.15 5.52 -18.01
CA LEU A 236 11.10 6.01 -17.03
C LEU A 236 10.37 6.88 -16.02
N CYS A 237 10.40 6.42 -14.78
CA CYS A 237 9.74 7.07 -13.66
C CYS A 237 10.76 7.37 -12.58
N TYR A 238 10.45 8.32 -11.72
CA TYR A 238 11.31 8.73 -10.63
C TYR A 238 10.53 8.63 -9.34
N SER A 239 11.12 7.99 -8.34
CA SER A 239 10.49 7.82 -7.04
C SER A 239 11.36 8.39 -5.94
N SER A 240 10.75 9.10 -5.00
CA SER A 240 11.38 9.49 -3.74
C SER A 240 10.99 8.51 -2.65
N ASN A 241 11.89 8.32 -1.68
CA ASN A 241 11.71 7.44 -0.52
C ASN A 241 11.22 6.01 -0.89
N LEU A 242 11.68 5.47 -2.02
CA LEU A 242 11.38 4.09 -2.42
C LEU A 242 12.46 3.11 -1.92
N HIS A 243 12.02 2.07 -1.21
CA HIS A 243 12.84 1.09 -0.51
C HIS A 243 12.40 -0.35 -0.84
N LEU A 244 12.41 -0.71 -2.13
CA LEU A 244 12.05 -2.06 -2.57
C LEU A 244 13.10 -3.11 -2.18
N ASP A 245 14.35 -2.85 -2.53
CA ASP A 245 15.52 -3.68 -2.23
C ASP A 245 16.62 -2.86 -1.52
N ASP A 246 16.25 -1.74 -0.90
CA ASP A 246 17.20 -0.92 -0.14
C ASP A 246 17.42 -1.51 1.26
N SER A 247 18.67 -1.49 1.70
CA SER A 247 19.08 -1.83 3.06
C SER A 247 18.85 -0.67 4.05
N SER A 248 18.59 0.54 3.56
CA SER A 248 18.24 1.67 4.40
C SER A 248 16.82 1.57 4.97
N GLU A 249 16.61 2.21 6.12
CA GLU A 249 15.26 2.44 6.63
C GLU A 249 14.58 3.56 5.84
N PRO A 250 13.24 3.52 5.68
CA PRO A 250 12.53 4.61 5.05
C PRO A 250 12.60 5.86 5.93
N ASP A 251 12.49 6.99 5.25
CA ASP A 251 12.40 8.27 5.92
C ASP A 251 11.14 8.33 6.80
N LYS A 252 11.24 9.06 7.91
CA LYS A 252 10.16 9.29 8.84
C LYS A 252 9.90 10.78 8.94
N TRP A 253 8.62 11.12 8.98
CA TRP A 253 8.13 12.46 9.24
C TRP A 253 7.76 12.61 10.71
N ASN A 254 8.29 13.64 11.37
CA ASN A 254 7.96 13.96 12.76
C ASN A 254 7.03 15.19 12.80
N PHE A 255 5.80 15.00 13.27
CA PHE A 255 4.78 16.05 13.40
C PHE A 255 4.99 16.96 14.63
N SER A 256 5.76 16.53 15.63
CA SER A 256 6.00 17.30 16.85
C SER A 256 7.17 18.29 16.74
N SER A 257 7.93 18.28 15.63
CA SER A 257 9.06 19.20 15.49
C SER A 257 8.56 20.65 15.34
N PRO A 258 8.97 21.60 16.20
CA PRO A 258 8.55 23.01 16.13
C PRO A 258 8.97 23.70 14.82
N GLU A 259 9.93 23.16 14.09
CA GLU A 259 10.28 23.65 12.74
C GLU A 259 9.18 23.36 11.70
N THR A 260 8.36 22.33 11.92
CA THR A 260 7.27 21.94 11.00
C THR A 260 6.01 22.79 11.13
N GLU A 261 5.85 23.55 12.23
CA GLU A 261 4.68 24.42 12.43
C GLU A 261 4.58 25.54 11.37
N THR A 262 5.71 25.92 10.77
CA THR A 262 5.76 26.88 9.65
C THR A 262 5.81 26.20 8.27
N GLN A 263 6.14 24.91 8.20
CA GLN A 263 6.25 24.12 6.97
C GLN A 263 5.19 23.02 6.94
N ASN A 264 3.96 23.39 6.57
CA ASN A 264 2.85 22.46 6.33
C ASN A 264 3.04 21.56 5.07
N PHE A 265 4.27 21.41 4.58
CA PHE A 265 4.58 20.72 3.32
C PHE A 265 5.64 19.66 3.56
N ILE A 266 5.34 18.42 3.16
CA ILE A 266 6.27 17.29 3.28
C ILE A 266 7.39 17.39 2.24
N ALA A 267 7.05 17.83 1.03
CA ALA A 267 8.01 18.08 -0.03
C ALA A 267 7.54 19.21 -0.95
N HIS A 268 8.49 20.00 -1.45
CA HIS A 268 8.31 20.84 -2.64
C HIS A 268 8.98 20.15 -3.81
N LEU A 269 8.23 19.92 -4.87
CA LEU A 269 8.71 19.24 -6.06
C LEU A 269 8.57 20.19 -7.24
N ASP A 270 9.71 20.54 -7.83
CA ASP A 270 9.78 21.31 -9.05
C ASP A 270 10.10 20.37 -10.21
N VAL A 271 9.14 20.27 -11.13
CA VAL A 271 9.25 19.45 -12.34
C VAL A 271 9.50 20.38 -13.52
N GLN A 272 10.70 20.34 -14.09
CA GLN A 272 11.02 21.07 -15.30
C GLN A 272 10.87 20.13 -16.49
N PHE A 273 10.13 20.60 -17.50
CA PHE A 273 9.75 19.79 -18.65
C PHE A 273 10.05 20.56 -19.94
N SER A 274 10.87 19.99 -20.81
CA SER A 274 11.10 20.52 -22.16
C SER A 274 9.98 20.06 -23.09
N ALA A 275 8.85 20.78 -23.08
CA ALA A 275 7.63 20.38 -23.80
C ALA A 275 7.86 20.25 -25.30
N HIS A 276 8.70 21.12 -25.85
CA HIS A 276 9.08 21.11 -27.25
C HIS A 276 9.86 19.86 -27.65
N GLU A 277 10.56 19.21 -26.71
CA GLU A 277 11.30 17.96 -26.93
C GLU A 277 10.47 16.69 -26.74
N SER A 278 9.15 16.79 -26.50
CA SER A 278 8.30 15.60 -26.38
C SER A 278 8.32 14.74 -27.65
N PHE A 279 8.61 13.45 -27.49
CA PHE A 279 8.52 12.47 -28.58
C PHE A 279 7.12 12.42 -29.20
N PHE A 280 6.09 12.40 -28.37
CA PHE A 280 4.70 12.37 -28.81
C PHE A 280 4.19 13.79 -29.05
N TYR A 281 4.36 14.28 -30.28
CA TYR A 281 3.99 15.65 -30.62
C TYR A 281 2.47 15.90 -30.65
N ARG A 282 1.65 14.86 -30.80
CA ARG A 282 0.18 14.99 -30.70
C ARG A 282 -0.35 15.07 -29.28
N MET A 283 0.42 14.59 -28.30
CA MET A 283 -0.04 14.49 -26.92
C MET A 283 0.51 15.66 -26.13
N HIS A 284 -0.37 16.32 -25.39
CA HIS A 284 0.09 17.29 -24.41
C HIS A 284 0.91 16.55 -23.36
N PRO A 285 2.15 17.00 -23.10
CA PRO A 285 2.95 16.39 -22.07
C PRO A 285 2.27 16.54 -20.70
N VAL A 286 2.22 15.44 -19.96
CA VAL A 286 1.67 15.36 -18.62
C VAL A 286 2.58 14.56 -17.72
N VAL A 287 2.42 14.75 -16.42
CA VAL A 287 3.12 13.98 -15.40
C VAL A 287 2.11 13.11 -14.67
N PHE A 288 2.32 11.81 -14.68
CA PHE A 288 1.56 10.86 -13.87
C PHE A 288 2.18 10.80 -12.49
N PHE A 289 1.35 10.83 -11.46
CA PHE A 289 1.77 10.91 -10.07
C PHE A 289 1.14 9.78 -9.25
N ALA A 290 1.85 9.22 -8.29
CA ALA A 290 1.27 8.29 -7.31
C ALA A 290 1.93 8.47 -5.95
N VAL A 291 1.16 8.23 -4.89
CA VAL A 291 1.63 8.26 -3.49
C VAL A 291 1.36 6.92 -2.85
N HIS A 292 2.41 6.18 -2.53
CA HIS A 292 2.29 4.79 -2.09
C HIS A 292 3.19 4.48 -0.90
N SER A 293 3.12 3.24 -0.39
CA SER A 293 4.03 2.78 0.66
C SER A 293 5.46 2.77 0.11
N PRO A 294 6.49 3.12 0.90
CA PRO A 294 7.88 3.04 0.47
C PRO A 294 8.33 1.62 0.12
N PHE A 295 7.55 0.60 0.49
CA PHE A 295 7.87 -0.81 0.28
C PHE A 295 7.16 -1.43 -0.92
N ILE A 296 6.42 -0.65 -1.71
CA ILE A 296 5.73 -1.13 -2.91
C ILE A 296 6.03 -0.20 -4.08
N GLN A 297 6.07 -0.75 -5.28
CA GLN A 297 6.17 0.05 -6.50
C GLN A 297 4.77 0.16 -7.07
N GLU A 298 4.19 1.36 -7.04
CA GLU A 298 2.91 1.59 -7.70
C GLU A 298 3.10 2.06 -9.14
N ASN A 299 2.12 1.70 -9.96
CA ASN A 299 2.05 2.14 -11.34
C ASN A 299 1.14 3.39 -11.44
N PRO A 300 1.69 4.61 -11.59
CA PRO A 300 0.90 5.84 -11.57
C PRO A 300 -0.02 5.99 -12.78
N PHE A 301 0.14 5.17 -13.83
CA PHE A 301 -0.77 5.16 -14.97
C PHE A 301 -2.11 4.49 -14.65
N ILE A 302 -2.20 3.67 -13.59
CA ILE A 302 -3.44 2.99 -13.19
C ILE A 302 -4.37 3.92 -12.41
N GLU A 303 -3.82 4.67 -11.45
CA GLU A 303 -4.60 5.59 -10.61
C GLU A 303 -5.02 6.86 -11.35
N GLN A 304 -4.36 7.17 -12.49
CA GLN A 304 -4.67 8.31 -13.37
C GLN A 304 -4.63 9.68 -12.67
N ASN A 305 -3.79 9.84 -11.65
CA ASN A 305 -3.51 11.17 -11.09
C ASN A 305 -2.58 11.94 -12.05
N ILE A 306 -3.19 12.72 -12.93
CA ILE A 306 -2.49 13.45 -14.01
C ILE A 306 -2.27 14.90 -13.60
N LEU A 307 -1.01 15.33 -13.60
CA LEU A 307 -0.58 16.70 -13.40
C LEU A 307 -0.27 17.34 -14.77
N LYS A 308 -0.94 18.45 -15.06
CA LYS A 308 -0.73 19.24 -16.28
C LYS A 308 0.43 20.21 -16.06
N LEU A 309 1.21 20.47 -17.11
CA LEU A 309 2.28 21.45 -17.06
C LEU A 309 1.75 22.88 -16.84
N GLY A 310 2.59 23.76 -16.30
CA GLY A 310 2.26 25.17 -16.07
C GLY A 310 1.34 25.45 -14.87
N HIS A 311 1.01 24.43 -14.07
CA HIS A 311 0.17 24.55 -12.89
C HIS A 311 0.95 24.27 -11.60
N ARG A 312 0.51 24.91 -10.51
CA ARG A 312 0.93 24.59 -9.15
C ARG A 312 -0.14 23.74 -8.48
N TYR A 313 0.29 22.62 -7.91
CA TYR A 313 -0.58 21.66 -7.24
C TYR A 313 -0.31 21.63 -5.75
N ASP A 314 -1.37 21.75 -4.95
CA ASP A 314 -1.34 21.42 -3.53
C ASP A 314 -1.93 20.02 -3.37
N ILE A 315 -1.06 19.05 -3.07
CA ILE A 315 -1.44 17.65 -2.89
C ILE A 315 -1.50 17.35 -1.40
N ILE A 316 -2.70 17.04 -0.91
CA ILE A 316 -2.93 16.71 0.49
C ILE A 316 -3.29 15.23 0.55
N PHE A 317 -2.55 14.48 1.37
CA PHE A 317 -2.82 13.07 1.62
C PHE A 317 -3.15 12.83 3.09
N ARG A 318 -3.98 11.82 3.32
CA ARG A 318 -4.33 11.31 4.63
C ARG A 318 -4.00 9.83 4.67
N LEU A 319 -3.29 9.39 5.70
CA LEU A 319 -3.16 7.97 5.97
C LEU A 319 -4.52 7.46 6.45
N GLU A 320 -5.18 6.62 5.66
CA GLU A 320 -6.55 6.17 5.99
C GLU A 320 -6.54 5.09 7.06
N ALA A 321 -5.63 4.13 6.97
CA ALA A 321 -5.50 3.04 7.91
C ALA A 321 -4.06 2.51 7.96
N GLU A 322 -3.64 2.14 9.16
CA GLU A 322 -2.53 1.23 9.41
C GLU A 322 -3.12 -0.03 10.03
N GLU A 323 -2.92 -1.17 9.39
CA GLU A 323 -3.49 -2.43 9.82
C GLU A 323 -2.46 -3.25 10.58
N HIS A 324 -2.73 -3.52 11.86
CA HIS A 324 -1.93 -4.43 12.67
C HIS A 324 -2.64 -5.78 12.76
N LEU A 325 -2.10 -6.77 12.06
CA LEU A 325 -2.59 -8.13 12.13
C LEU A 325 -1.88 -8.93 13.23
N LEU A 326 -2.59 -9.89 13.80
CA LEU A 326 -1.99 -10.86 14.72
C LEU A 326 -1.18 -11.91 13.94
N PRO A 327 -0.08 -12.47 14.47
CA PRO A 327 0.63 -13.58 13.82
C PRO A 327 -0.15 -14.90 13.94
N HIS A 328 0.33 -15.96 13.29
CA HIS A 328 -0.15 -17.32 13.52
C HIS A 328 -0.13 -17.65 15.03
N PRO A 329 -1.17 -18.30 15.61
CA PRO A 329 -2.25 -19.10 14.98
C PRO A 329 -3.52 -18.36 14.56
N PHE A 330 -3.58 -17.05 14.72
CA PHE A 330 -4.77 -16.29 14.35
C PHE A 330 -5.00 -16.32 12.82
N PRO A 331 -6.26 -16.35 12.35
CA PRO A 331 -6.61 -16.51 10.93
C PRO A 331 -6.49 -15.19 10.14
N THR A 332 -5.40 -14.47 10.35
CA THR A 332 -5.11 -13.15 9.75
C THR A 332 -4.15 -13.24 8.56
N ASP A 333 -3.48 -14.38 8.36
CA ASP A 333 -2.44 -14.61 7.34
C ASP A 333 -1.34 -13.53 7.36
N CYS A 334 -0.94 -13.11 8.56
CA CYS A 334 0.07 -12.09 8.76
C CYS A 334 1.49 -12.65 8.59
N THR A 335 2.28 -11.98 7.77
CA THR A 335 3.73 -12.16 7.70
C THR A 335 4.41 -10.84 8.00
N ASP A 336 5.26 -10.81 9.03
CA ASP A 336 6.06 -9.62 9.34
C ASP A 336 7.30 -9.56 8.44
N TYR A 337 7.12 -8.96 7.26
CA TYR A 337 8.19 -8.76 6.29
C TYR A 337 9.31 -7.87 6.82
N VAL A 338 9.02 -6.93 7.72
CA VAL A 338 10.03 -6.00 8.25
C VAL A 338 10.95 -6.74 9.22
N ASP A 339 10.40 -7.56 10.11
CA ASP A 339 11.20 -8.40 11.00
C ASP A 339 11.97 -9.49 10.25
N MET A 340 11.37 -10.10 9.23
CA MET A 340 12.09 -11.04 8.34
C MET A 340 13.26 -10.36 7.64
N TRP A 341 13.06 -9.16 7.09
CA TRP A 341 14.11 -8.37 6.46
C TRP A 341 15.24 -8.04 7.45
N ARG A 342 14.91 -7.61 8.68
CA ARG A 342 15.92 -7.35 9.73
C ARG A 342 16.73 -8.61 10.07
N LYS A 343 16.06 -9.75 10.25
CA LYS A 343 16.71 -11.05 10.56
C LYS A 343 17.62 -11.52 9.42
N ASN A 344 17.26 -11.20 8.18
CA ASN A 344 18.04 -11.55 6.99
C ASN A 344 19.10 -10.49 6.64
N ASN A 345 19.73 -9.85 7.64
CA ASN A 345 20.74 -8.81 7.43
C ASN A 345 20.28 -7.69 6.49
N LYS A 346 19.01 -7.27 6.63
CA LYS A 346 18.38 -6.22 5.80
C LYS A 346 18.34 -6.57 4.31
N THR A 347 18.05 -7.84 4.01
CA THR A 347 17.84 -8.33 2.64
C THR A 347 16.47 -8.96 2.47
N GLY A 348 15.93 -8.89 1.25
CA GLY A 348 14.61 -9.44 0.91
C GLY A 348 13.48 -8.42 0.89
N PRO A 349 12.26 -8.85 0.50
CA PRO A 349 11.11 -7.96 0.36
C PRO A 349 10.58 -7.49 1.71
N ARG A 350 10.15 -6.22 1.78
CA ARG A 350 9.56 -5.59 2.98
C ARG A 350 8.03 -5.52 2.97
N SER A 351 7.40 -6.11 1.95
CA SER A 351 5.95 -6.21 1.79
C SER A 351 5.57 -7.44 0.97
N GLN A 352 4.29 -7.83 1.03
CA GLN A 352 3.78 -8.93 0.22
C GLN A 352 3.82 -8.60 -1.27
N GLU A 353 3.53 -7.34 -1.64
CA GLU A 353 3.54 -6.86 -3.03
C GLU A 353 4.96 -6.86 -3.58
N ALA A 354 5.95 -6.41 -2.81
CA ALA A 354 7.36 -6.52 -3.19
C ALA A 354 7.78 -7.99 -3.36
N CYS A 355 7.32 -8.89 -2.49
CA CYS A 355 7.57 -10.31 -2.61
C CYS A 355 6.97 -10.90 -3.90
N LYS A 356 5.70 -10.56 -4.21
CA LYS A 356 5.02 -10.98 -5.45
C LYS A 356 5.74 -10.44 -6.68
N LYS A 357 6.14 -9.16 -6.67
CA LYS A 357 6.87 -8.53 -7.76
C LYS A 357 8.21 -9.21 -8.01
N LYS A 358 8.98 -9.44 -6.95
CA LYS A 358 10.28 -10.14 -7.03
C LYS A 358 10.13 -11.56 -7.57
N CYS A 359 9.07 -12.26 -7.17
CA CYS A 359 8.73 -13.57 -7.72
C CYS A 359 8.42 -13.49 -9.22
N SER A 360 7.60 -12.53 -9.64
CA SER A 360 7.29 -12.28 -11.06
C SER A 360 8.55 -11.99 -11.88
N ASP A 361 9.43 -11.12 -11.37
CA ASP A 361 10.67 -10.74 -12.05
C ASP A 361 11.64 -11.92 -12.17
N SER A 362 11.76 -12.73 -11.11
CA SER A 362 12.54 -13.96 -11.13
C SER A 362 12.00 -14.95 -12.15
N TYR A 363 10.68 -15.11 -12.22
CA TYR A 363 10.03 -15.99 -13.19
C TYR A 363 10.25 -15.51 -14.62
N GLU A 364 10.05 -14.21 -14.89
CA GLU A 364 10.30 -13.63 -16.21
C GLU A 364 11.75 -13.82 -16.64
N THR A 365 12.71 -13.55 -15.76
CA THR A 365 14.15 -13.70 -16.07
C THR A 365 14.48 -15.13 -16.47
N GLN A 366 14.01 -16.12 -15.69
CA GLN A 366 14.22 -17.54 -16.01
C GLN A 366 13.58 -17.92 -17.35
N CYS A 367 12.36 -17.47 -17.63
CA CYS A 367 11.70 -17.77 -18.91
C CYS A 367 12.40 -17.11 -20.12
N TRP A 368 12.92 -15.89 -19.98
CA TRP A 368 13.64 -15.19 -21.04
C TRP A 368 14.98 -15.84 -21.38
N GLU A 369 15.73 -16.30 -20.37
CA GLU A 369 16.97 -17.07 -20.58
C GLU A 369 16.70 -18.36 -21.36
N HIS A 370 15.60 -19.05 -21.05
CA HIS A 370 15.20 -20.24 -21.81
C HIS A 370 14.76 -19.93 -23.25
N ALA A 371 13.97 -18.89 -23.47
CA ALA A 371 13.53 -18.50 -24.82
C ALA A 371 14.71 -18.07 -25.71
N SER A 372 15.62 -17.25 -25.20
CA SER A 372 16.81 -16.80 -25.94
C SER A 372 17.79 -17.94 -26.23
N SER A 373 17.90 -18.94 -25.34
CA SER A 373 18.73 -20.13 -25.59
C SER A 373 18.19 -21.03 -26.72
N HIS A 374 16.88 -21.03 -26.95
CA HIS A 374 16.25 -21.82 -28.01
C HIS A 374 16.38 -21.20 -29.40
N ASP A 375 16.43 -19.87 -29.50
CA ASP A 375 16.62 -19.18 -30.78
C ASP A 375 18.08 -19.29 -31.28
N VAL A 376 19.06 -19.30 -30.37
CA VAL A 376 20.48 -19.53 -30.73
C VAL A 376 20.72 -20.95 -31.28
N LEU A 377 19.91 -21.94 -30.87
CA LEU A 377 20.00 -23.30 -31.39
C LEU A 377 19.30 -23.51 -32.74
N ARG A 378 18.53 -22.53 -33.22
CA ARG A 378 17.80 -22.62 -34.49
C ARG A 378 18.58 -22.05 -35.67
N ASP A 379 19.50 -21.12 -35.44
CA ASP A 379 20.38 -20.56 -36.48
C ASP A 379 21.67 -21.38 -36.70
N ASN A 380 22.07 -22.24 -35.76
CA ASN A 380 23.19 -23.16 -35.93
C ASN A 380 22.75 -24.52 -36.51
N GLY A 381 21.95 -24.47 -37.57
CA GLY A 381 21.66 -25.60 -38.45
C GLY A 381 22.88 -26.06 -39.26
N THR A 382 23.96 -26.45 -38.59
CA THR A 382 24.97 -27.37 -39.11
C THR A 382 25.48 -28.28 -38.00
N HIS A 383 24.94 -29.50 -37.99
CA HIS A 383 25.55 -30.74 -37.49
C HIS A 383 26.33 -30.67 -36.16
N MET A 384 25.63 -30.87 -35.03
CA MET A 384 26.23 -31.66 -33.95
C MET A 384 25.20 -32.41 -33.11
N LYS A 385 25.27 -33.74 -33.18
CA LYS A 385 24.60 -34.66 -32.25
C LYS A 385 25.31 -34.58 -30.91
N SER A 386 24.62 -34.19 -29.85
CA SER A 386 25.03 -34.53 -28.48
C SER A 386 23.82 -34.75 -27.59
N LYS A 387 23.68 -36.01 -27.15
CA LYS A 387 22.80 -36.44 -26.07
C LYS A 387 23.36 -35.90 -24.74
N LYS A 388 22.54 -35.22 -23.96
CA LYS A 388 22.70 -35.19 -22.50
C LYS A 388 21.34 -35.33 -21.82
N GLN A 389 21.15 -36.50 -21.19
CA GLN A 389 20.10 -36.75 -20.20
C GLN A 389 20.46 -36.00 -18.92
N LEU A 390 19.52 -35.23 -18.39
CA LEU A 390 19.49 -34.84 -16.98
C LEU A 390 18.46 -35.73 -16.28
N SER A 391 18.92 -36.47 -15.28
CA SER A 391 18.10 -37.13 -14.27
C SER A 391 17.75 -36.14 -13.17
N LEU A 392 16.47 -36.12 -12.79
CA LEU A 392 15.91 -35.47 -11.61
C LEU A 392 16.46 -36.08 -10.32
#